data_AF-A0AAJ6YZY1-F1
#
_entry.id   AF-A0AAJ6YZY1-F1
#
_cell.length_a   1.000
_cell.length_b   1.000
_cell.length_c   1.000
_cell.angle_alpha   90.00
_cell.angle_beta   90.00
_cell.angle_gamma   90.00
#
_symmetry.space_group_name_H-M   'P 1'
#
loop_
_entity.id
_entity.type
_entity.pdbx_description
1 polymer ?
#
loop_
_entity_poly.entity_id
_entity_poly.type
_entity_poly.pdbx_seq_one_letter_code
_entity_poly.pdbx_strand_id
1 'polypeptide(L)'
;FWGGTRADDIFLAPSFDDRILEVVAVFGSAQMAASRLINLQKHRIAQCRAVQINILGEECVPVQVDGEAWLQPPGCVRIIHKNRAQMLCRSRALETSLRAWDEKQQQKAQASNSLSSSEAAQLLALLDDVNTLVKHVKLACISEAGAGGS
;
A
#
# COMPACT_ATOMS: atom_id res chain seq x y z
N PHE A 1 -12.73 0.63 -4.81
CA PHE A 1 -13.88 1.40 -5.36
C PHE A 1 -14.85 0.41 -6.01
N TRP A 2 -16.10 0.79 -6.29
CA TRP A 2 -17.20 -0.15 -6.59
C TRP A 2 -17.15 -0.86 -7.96
N GLY A 3 -15.97 -1.04 -8.54
CA GLY A 3 -15.73 -1.94 -9.67
C GLY A 3 -14.26 -2.30 -9.81
N GLY A 4 -13.99 -3.25 -10.72
CA GLY A 4 -12.63 -3.70 -11.02
C GLY A 4 -11.81 -2.61 -11.71
N THR A 5 -10.49 -2.76 -11.72
CA THR A 5 -9.58 -1.87 -12.48
C THR A 5 -9.62 -2.11 -13.99
N ARG A 6 -10.48 -3.01 -14.46
CA ARG A 6 -10.60 -3.42 -15.86
C ARG A 6 -12.05 -3.28 -16.30
N ALA A 7 -12.24 -2.85 -17.55
CA ALA A 7 -13.55 -2.91 -18.18
C ALA A 7 -13.91 -4.37 -18.43
N ASP A 8 -15.19 -4.69 -18.25
CA ASP A 8 -15.77 -5.97 -18.66
C ASP A 8 -16.57 -5.74 -19.96
N ASP A 9 -17.06 -6.78 -20.62
CA ASP A 9 -17.76 -6.68 -21.92
C ASP A 9 -19.00 -5.76 -21.91
N ILE A 10 -19.56 -5.50 -20.73
CA ILE A 10 -20.82 -4.75 -20.55
C ILE A 10 -20.59 -3.34 -19.98
N PHE A 11 -19.51 -3.12 -19.24
CA PHE A 11 -19.32 -1.90 -18.46
C PHE A 11 -17.87 -1.42 -18.49
N LEU A 12 -17.70 -0.10 -18.56
CA LEU A 12 -16.40 0.55 -18.45
C LEU A 12 -15.82 0.38 -17.04
N ALA A 13 -14.50 0.51 -16.96
CA ALA A 13 -13.80 0.64 -15.68
C ALA A 13 -14.35 1.89 -14.95
N PRO A 14 -14.72 1.79 -13.66
CA PRO A 14 -15.27 2.93 -12.94
C PRO A 14 -14.23 4.05 -12.79
N SER A 15 -14.62 5.27 -13.10
CA SER A 15 -13.87 6.47 -12.76
C SER A 15 -14.72 7.46 -11.98
N PHE A 16 -14.08 8.34 -11.22
CA PHE A 16 -14.78 9.38 -10.44
C PHE A 16 -14.90 10.71 -11.21
N ASP A 17 -14.16 10.87 -12.31
CA ASP A 17 -14.00 12.13 -13.05
C ASP A 17 -14.52 12.08 -14.51
N ASP A 18 -15.09 10.95 -14.93
CA ASP A 18 -15.62 10.71 -16.28
C ASP A 18 -17.09 11.16 -16.48
N ARG A 19 -17.73 11.66 -15.42
CA ARG A 19 -19.15 12.07 -15.33
C ARG A 19 -20.15 10.92 -15.51
N ILE A 20 -19.73 9.69 -15.28
CA ILE A 20 -20.59 8.51 -15.30
C ILE A 20 -20.97 8.16 -13.86
N LEU A 21 -22.27 8.00 -13.62
CA LEU A 21 -22.82 7.47 -12.38
C LEU A 21 -22.80 5.95 -12.44
N GLU A 22 -22.27 5.34 -11.38
CA GLU A 22 -22.28 3.89 -11.17
C GLU A 22 -23.54 3.49 -10.39
N VAL A 23 -24.43 2.72 -11.01
CA VAL A 23 -25.66 2.22 -10.36
C VAL A 23 -25.45 0.75 -9.99
N VAL A 24 -25.42 0.48 -8.68
CA VAL A 24 -25.11 -0.85 -8.13
C VAL A 24 -26.14 -1.23 -7.07
N ALA A 25 -26.64 -2.46 -7.13
CA ALA A 25 -27.43 -3.05 -6.05
C ALA A 25 -26.57 -3.87 -5.10
N VAL A 26 -26.96 -3.85 -3.82
CA VAL A 26 -26.41 -4.69 -2.76
C VAL A 26 -27.57 -5.39 -2.05
N PHE A 27 -27.46 -6.70 -1.89
CA PHE A 27 -28.50 -7.58 -1.35
C PHE A 27 -28.38 -7.80 0.18
N GLY A 28 -27.61 -6.97 0.87
CA GLY A 28 -27.51 -7.01 2.33
C GLY A 28 -26.39 -6.14 2.90
N SER A 29 -26.49 -5.83 4.19
CA SER A 29 -25.49 -5.05 4.92
C SER A 29 -24.13 -5.73 4.97
N ALA A 30 -24.08 -7.05 5.12
CA ALA A 30 -22.85 -7.83 5.05
C ALA A 30 -22.14 -7.70 3.69
N GLN A 31 -22.90 -7.74 2.58
CA GLN A 31 -22.35 -7.53 1.24
C GLN A 31 -21.83 -6.08 1.07
N MET A 32 -22.55 -5.10 1.61
CA MET A 32 -22.13 -3.70 1.61
C MET A 32 -20.81 -3.50 2.38
N ALA A 33 -20.65 -4.12 3.55
CA ALA A 33 -19.41 -4.05 4.34
C ALA A 33 -18.25 -4.78 3.64
N ALA A 34 -18.49 -6.00 3.14
CA ALA A 34 -17.49 -6.82 2.47
C ALA A 34 -17.02 -6.22 1.14
N SER A 35 -17.85 -5.43 0.46
CA SER A 35 -17.55 -4.82 -0.85
C SER A 35 -16.26 -3.98 -0.90
N ARG A 36 -15.83 -3.45 0.25
CA ARG A 36 -14.61 -2.64 0.39
C ARG A 36 -13.37 -3.51 0.63
N LEU A 37 -13.56 -4.70 1.18
CA LEU A 37 -12.50 -5.60 1.66
C LEU A 37 -12.19 -6.71 0.66
N ILE A 38 -13.19 -7.17 -0.08
CA ILE A 38 -13.09 -8.28 -1.04
C ILE A 38 -13.85 -7.94 -2.31
N ASN A 39 -13.34 -8.39 -3.46
CA ASN A 39 -13.96 -8.16 -4.76
C ASN A 39 -15.17 -9.09 -4.96
N LEU A 40 -16.16 -9.01 -4.06
CA LEU A 40 -17.44 -9.71 -4.22
C LEU A 40 -18.06 -9.34 -5.57
N GLN A 41 -18.80 -10.27 -6.19
CA GLN A 41 -19.63 -9.94 -7.35
C GLN A 41 -20.62 -8.84 -6.96
N LYS A 42 -20.50 -7.71 -7.68
CA LYS A 42 -21.32 -6.52 -7.52
C LYS A 42 -22.41 -6.59 -8.57
N HIS A 43 -23.66 -6.40 -8.18
CA HIS A 43 -24.75 -6.32 -9.14
C HIS A 43 -24.77 -4.92 -9.74
N ARG A 44 -23.91 -4.71 -10.74
CA ARG A 44 -23.88 -3.50 -11.54
C ARG A 44 -25.12 -3.49 -12.43
N ILE A 45 -25.96 -2.49 -12.23
CA ILE A 45 -27.23 -2.34 -12.95
C ILE A 45 -26.99 -1.48 -14.19
N ALA A 46 -26.31 -0.34 -14.04
CA ALA A 46 -26.14 0.62 -15.12
C ALA A 46 -24.92 1.54 -14.92
N GLN A 47 -24.44 2.08 -16.03
CA GLN A 47 -23.56 3.26 -16.11
C GLN A 47 -24.28 4.33 -16.92
N CYS A 48 -24.49 5.51 -16.35
CA CYS A 48 -25.28 6.56 -17.01
C CYS A 48 -24.89 7.97 -16.53
N ARG A 49 -25.32 9.01 -17.24
CA ARG A 49 -25.02 10.42 -16.86
C ARG A 49 -26.08 11.02 -15.93
N ALA A 50 -27.25 10.40 -15.87
CA ALA A 50 -28.38 10.83 -15.08
C ALA A 50 -29.18 9.60 -14.64
N VAL A 51 -29.62 9.61 -13.38
CA VAL A 51 -30.50 8.59 -12.81
C VAL A 51 -31.76 9.25 -12.31
N GLN A 52 -32.90 8.62 -12.56
CA GLN A 52 -34.17 8.95 -11.92
C GLN A 52 -34.66 7.73 -11.14
N ILE A 53 -34.88 7.92 -9.85
CA ILE A 53 -35.41 6.92 -8.93
C ILE A 53 -36.84 7.34 -8.60
N ASN A 54 -37.81 6.53 -8.99
CA ASN A 54 -39.21 6.72 -8.63
C ASN A 54 -39.53 5.82 -7.44
N ILE A 55 -39.80 6.43 -6.30
CA ILE A 55 -40.21 5.75 -5.07
C ILE A 55 -41.73 5.75 -5.07
N LEU A 56 -42.30 4.56 -5.26
CA LEU A 56 -43.73 4.32 -5.31
C LEU A 56 -44.21 3.74 -3.97
N GLY A 57 -45.52 3.79 -3.72
CA GLY A 57 -46.13 3.31 -2.47
C GLY A 57 -46.35 4.44 -1.47
N GLU A 58 -46.73 4.09 -0.25
CA GLU A 58 -47.03 5.04 0.84
C GLU A 58 -45.92 5.10 1.90
N GLU A 59 -44.99 4.14 1.90
CA GLU A 59 -43.92 4.06 2.89
C GLU A 59 -42.69 4.88 2.47
N CYS A 60 -42.09 5.57 3.44
CA CYS A 60 -40.84 6.29 3.23
C CYS A 60 -39.63 5.33 3.16
N VAL A 61 -38.67 5.64 2.28
CA VAL A 61 -37.44 4.84 2.09
C VAL A 61 -36.25 5.52 2.78
N PRO A 62 -35.41 4.81 3.56
CA PRO A 62 -34.20 5.40 4.14
C PRO A 62 -33.18 5.77 3.04
N VAL A 63 -32.72 7.01 3.05
CA VAL A 63 -31.71 7.54 2.12
C VAL A 63 -30.56 8.15 2.92
N GLN A 64 -29.34 7.99 2.41
CA GLN A 64 -28.14 8.62 2.96
C GLN A 64 -27.30 9.22 1.83
N VAL A 65 -26.93 10.49 1.95
CA VAL A 65 -26.05 11.21 1.01
C VAL A 65 -24.99 11.95 1.80
N ASP A 66 -23.72 11.77 1.43
CA ASP A 66 -22.55 12.42 2.03
C ASP A 66 -22.45 12.38 3.57
N GLY A 67 -23.15 11.44 4.21
CA GLY A 67 -23.20 11.26 5.66
C GLY A 67 -24.53 11.68 6.30
N GLU A 68 -25.31 12.52 5.63
CA GLU A 68 -26.65 12.94 6.06
C GLU A 68 -27.68 11.88 5.70
N ALA A 69 -28.52 11.48 6.66
CA ALA A 69 -29.53 10.45 6.49
C ALA A 69 -30.94 11.00 6.74
N TRP A 70 -31.90 10.58 5.93
CA TRP A 70 -33.31 10.95 6.05
C TRP A 70 -34.25 9.84 5.56
N LEU A 71 -35.53 9.93 5.92
CA LEU A 71 -36.59 9.12 5.32
C LEU A 71 -37.15 9.87 4.12
N GLN A 72 -36.92 9.34 2.92
CA GLN A 72 -37.41 9.91 1.67
C GLN A 72 -38.87 9.49 1.45
N PRO A 73 -39.83 10.42 1.44
CA PRO A 73 -41.21 10.10 1.10
C PRO A 73 -41.34 9.68 -0.38
N PRO A 74 -42.45 9.01 -0.73
CA PRO A 74 -42.78 8.67 -2.11
C PRO A 74 -42.64 9.86 -3.05
N GLY A 75 -42.08 9.63 -4.23
CA GLY A 75 -41.76 10.70 -5.18
C GLY A 75 -40.61 10.35 -6.12
N CYS A 76 -40.00 11.39 -6.69
CA CYS A 76 -38.95 11.24 -7.70
C CYS A 76 -37.63 11.88 -7.21
N VAL A 77 -36.57 11.07 -7.13
CA VAL A 77 -35.20 11.53 -6.87
C VAL A 77 -34.42 11.50 -8.19
N ARG A 78 -33.83 12.64 -8.57
CA ARG A 78 -33.06 12.77 -9.80
C ARG A 78 -31.62 13.15 -9.51
N ILE A 79 -30.69 12.28 -9.90
CA ILE A 79 -29.26 12.43 -9.65
C ILE A 79 -28.59 12.74 -10.98
N ILE A 80 -27.92 13.90 -11.05
CA ILE A 80 -27.23 14.39 -12.25
C ILE A 80 -25.96 15.10 -11.83
N HIS A 81 -24.89 14.87 -12.57
CA HIS A 81 -23.67 15.62 -12.42
C HIS A 81 -23.86 17.09 -12.90
N LYS A 82 -23.70 18.06 -11.99
CA LYS A 82 -23.77 19.51 -12.32
C LYS A 82 -22.40 20.18 -12.34
N ASN A 83 -21.73 20.25 -11.19
CA ASN A 83 -20.47 20.97 -11.01
C ASN A 83 -19.31 20.02 -10.71
N ARG A 84 -18.07 20.48 -10.92
CA ARG A 84 -16.85 19.77 -10.51
C ARG A 84 -16.09 20.61 -9.50
N ALA A 85 -15.51 19.94 -8.51
CA ALA A 85 -14.48 20.51 -7.66
C ALA A 85 -13.13 19.88 -8.03
N GLN A 86 -12.07 20.68 -8.03
CA GLN A 86 -10.71 20.13 -8.12
C GLN A 86 -10.30 19.64 -6.74
N MET A 87 -9.98 18.35 -6.65
CA MET A 87 -9.55 17.72 -5.41
C MET A 87 -8.09 17.30 -5.54
N LEU A 88 -7.32 17.49 -4.47
CA LEU A 88 -5.97 16.93 -4.39
C LEU A 88 -6.06 15.40 -4.31
N CYS A 89 -5.49 14.71 -5.28
CA CYS A 89 -5.40 13.25 -5.28
C CYS A 89 -3.99 12.78 -4.91
N ARG A 90 -3.90 11.64 -4.24
CA ARG A 90 -2.62 10.98 -3.95
C ARG A 90 -1.96 10.52 -5.25
N SER A 91 -0.77 11.02 -5.55
CA SER A 91 -0.02 10.64 -6.75
C SER A 91 0.58 9.24 -6.60
N ARG A 92 -0.03 8.25 -7.28
CA ARG A 92 0.51 6.89 -7.33
C ARG A 92 1.89 6.84 -7.98
N ALA A 93 2.12 7.64 -9.02
CA ALA A 93 3.42 7.70 -9.70
C ALA A 93 4.53 8.18 -8.76
N LEU A 94 4.24 9.20 -7.94
CA LEU A 94 5.17 9.68 -6.92
C LEU A 94 5.41 8.60 -5.86
N GLU A 95 4.35 7.94 -5.39
CA GLU A 95 4.47 6.86 -4.40
C GLU A 95 5.30 5.67 -4.93
N THR A 96 5.07 5.23 -6.16
CA THR A 96 5.86 4.18 -6.81
C THR A 96 7.32 4.61 -6.95
N SER A 97 7.57 5.87 -7.32
CA SER A 97 8.93 6.41 -7.44
C SER A 97 9.63 6.48 -6.08
N LEU A 98 8.93 6.88 -5.03
CA LEU A 98 9.45 6.91 -3.66
C LEU A 98 9.78 5.50 -3.16
N ARG A 99 8.91 4.50 -3.41
CA ARG A 99 9.19 3.10 -3.07
C ARG A 99 10.41 2.56 -3.80
N ALA A 100 10.49 2.78 -5.11
CA ALA A 100 11.64 2.35 -5.91
C ALA A 100 12.95 3.04 -5.49
N TRP A 101 12.87 4.29 -5.03
CA TRP A 101 14.01 5.00 -4.47
C TRP A 101 14.45 4.42 -3.12
N ASP A 102 13.50 4.11 -2.22
CA ASP A 102 13.76 3.53 -0.91
C ASP A 102 14.40 2.13 -1.02
N GLU A 103 13.87 1.28 -1.91
CA GLU A 103 14.44 -0.04 -2.22
C GLU A 103 15.90 0.07 -2.71
N LYS A 104 16.21 1.06 -3.55
CA LYS A 104 17.60 1.32 -4.00
C LYS A 104 18.51 1.74 -2.86
N GLN A 105 18.03 2.51 -1.89
CA GLN A 105 18.84 2.88 -0.71
C GLN A 105 19.09 1.67 0.19
N GLN A 106 18.08 0.82 0.40
CA GLN A 106 18.25 -0.43 1.15
C GLN A 106 19.21 -1.41 0.46
N GLN A 107 19.14 -1.55 -0.86
CA GLN A 107 20.10 -2.35 -1.62
C GLN A 107 21.53 -1.79 -1.51
N LYS A 108 21.71 -0.46 -1.56
CA LYS A 108 23.02 0.17 -1.33
C LYS A 108 23.53 -0.06 0.09
N ALA A 109 22.67 0.06 1.10
CA ALA A 109 23.02 -0.19 2.49
C ALA A 109 23.36 -1.67 2.75
N GLN A 110 22.66 -2.60 2.11
CA GLN A 110 22.97 -4.03 2.14
C GLN A 110 24.27 -4.35 1.43
N ALA A 111 24.51 -3.75 0.25
CA ALA A 111 25.77 -3.90 -0.49
C ALA A 111 26.96 -3.29 0.26
N SER A 112 26.77 -2.19 0.99
CA SER A 112 27.81 -1.62 1.86
C SER A 112 28.04 -2.42 3.14
N ASN A 113 27.05 -3.19 3.62
CA ASN A 113 27.18 -4.08 4.77
C ASN A 113 27.68 -5.49 4.41
N SER A 114 27.66 -5.88 3.12
CA SER A 114 28.29 -7.11 2.66
C SER A 114 29.76 -6.85 2.35
N LEU A 115 30.64 -7.11 3.32
CA LEU A 115 32.06 -7.34 3.04
C LEU A 115 32.14 -8.46 1.99
N SER A 116 32.91 -8.24 0.91
CA SER A 116 33.15 -9.34 -0.03
C SER A 116 33.82 -10.50 0.70
N SER A 117 33.60 -11.74 0.23
CA SER A 117 34.22 -12.93 0.86
C SER A 117 35.75 -12.83 0.92
N SER A 118 36.35 -12.14 -0.05
CA SER A 118 37.79 -11.83 -0.08
C SER A 118 38.20 -10.86 1.03
N GLU A 119 37.46 -9.76 1.22
CA GLU A 119 37.76 -8.77 2.27
C GLU A 119 37.55 -9.35 3.68
N ALA A 120 36.53 -10.17 3.86
CA ALA A 120 36.30 -10.88 5.11
C ALA A 120 37.43 -11.87 5.44
N ALA A 121 37.94 -12.61 4.44
CA ALA A 121 39.06 -13.52 4.61
C ALA A 121 40.38 -12.77 4.94
N GLN A 122 40.61 -11.62 4.30
CA GLN A 122 41.77 -10.77 4.58
C GLN A 122 41.74 -10.19 6.00
N LEU A 123 40.56 -9.77 6.49
CA LEU A 123 40.41 -9.31 7.87
C LEU A 123 40.63 -10.42 8.90
N LEU A 124 40.17 -11.64 8.62
CA LEU A 124 40.42 -12.81 9.48
C LEU A 124 41.91 -13.16 9.55
N ALA A 125 42.61 -13.17 8.41
CA ALA A 125 44.06 -13.39 8.38
C ALA A 125 44.82 -12.33 9.18
N LEU A 126 44.47 -11.05 9.02
CA LEU A 126 45.04 -9.95 9.81
C LEU A 126 44.80 -10.11 11.31
N LEU A 127 43.59 -10.53 11.72
CA LEU A 127 43.29 -10.78 13.13
C LEU A 127 44.12 -11.92 13.72
N ASP A 128 44.32 -13.01 12.96
CA ASP A 128 45.17 -14.12 13.37
C ASP A 128 46.64 -13.71 13.47
N ASP A 129 47.14 -12.90 12.54
CA ASP A 129 48.49 -12.35 12.58
C ASP A 129 48.70 -11.47 13.80
N VAL A 130 47.74 -10.58 14.11
CA VAL A 130 47.79 -9.73 15.31
C VAL A 130 47.76 -10.57 16.58
N ASN A 131 46.89 -11.57 16.68
CA ASN A 131 46.83 -12.46 17.84
C ASN A 131 48.13 -13.27 17.99
N THR A 132 48.71 -13.70 16.88
CA THR A 132 49.98 -14.43 16.86
C THR A 132 51.12 -13.52 17.32
N LEU A 133 51.16 -12.27 16.87
CA LEU A 133 52.12 -11.28 17.32
C LEU A 133 51.99 -11.02 18.83
N VAL A 134 50.77 -10.80 19.32
CA VAL A 134 50.49 -10.61 20.76
C VAL A 134 50.98 -11.79 21.59
N LYS A 135 50.76 -13.03 21.12
CA LYS A 135 51.25 -14.24 21.79
C LYS A 135 52.79 -14.28 21.83
N HIS A 136 53.45 -13.97 20.72
CA HIS A 136 54.92 -13.97 20.66
C HIS A 136 55.53 -12.90 21.56
N VAL A 137 55.00 -11.68 21.55
CA VAL A 137 55.43 -10.59 22.44
C VAL A 137 55.27 -11.02 23.91
N LYS A 138 54.13 -11.63 24.26
CA LYS A 138 53.89 -12.11 25.62
C LYS A 138 54.89 -13.20 26.05
N LEU A 139 55.21 -14.14 25.16
CA LEU A 139 56.20 -15.19 25.44
C LEU A 139 57.62 -14.61 25.59
N ALA A 140 58.00 -13.66 24.74
CA ALA A 140 59.30 -13.00 24.82
C ALA A 140 59.49 -12.25 26.15
N CYS A 141 58.46 -11.52 26.60
CA CYS A 141 58.48 -10.85 27.90
C CYS A 141 58.58 -11.83 29.09
N ILE A 142 57.99 -13.03 28.97
CA ILE A 142 58.09 -14.07 30.02
C ILE A 142 59.48 -14.71 30.03
N SER A 143 60.10 -14.92 28.87
CA SER A 143 61.46 -15.49 28.80
C SER A 143 62.54 -14.57 29.35
N GLU A 144 62.41 -13.24 29.19
CA GLU A 144 63.35 -12.28 29.76
C GLU A 144 63.23 -12.15 31.28
N ALA A 145 62.04 -12.38 31.86
CA ALA A 145 61.84 -12.37 33.31
C ALA A 145 62.41 -13.62 34.03
N GLY A 146 62.70 -14.70 33.30
CA GLY A 146 63.22 -15.96 33.86
C GLY A 146 64.74 -16.09 33.89
N ALA A 147 65.49 -15.22 33.21
CA ALA A 147 66.95 -15.34 33.05
C ALA A 147 67.77 -14.49 34.04
N GLY A 148 67.14 -13.78 34.98
CA GLY A 148 67.80 -12.83 35.90
C GLY A 148 67.96 -13.29 37.35
N GLY A 149 67.74 -14.57 37.66
CA GLY A 149 67.75 -15.09 39.04
C GLY A 149 68.80 -16.17 39.28
N SER A 150 70.06 -15.76 39.44
CA SER A 150 71.13 -16.54 40.07
C SER A 150 71.97 -15.65 40.97
#